data_AF-A0A3N5T1B2-F1
#
_entry.id   AF-A0A3N5T1B2-F1
#
_cell.length_a   1.000
_cell.length_b   1.000
_cell.length_c   1.000
_cell.angle_alpha   90.00
_cell.angle_beta   90.00
_cell.angle_gamma   90.00
#
_symmetry.space_group_name_H-M   'P 1'
#
loop_
_entity.id
_entity.type
_entity.pdbx_description
1 polymer ?
#
loop_
_entity_poly.entity_id
_entity_poly.type
_entity_poly.pdbx_seq_one_letter_code
_entity_poly.pdbx_strand_id
1 'polypeptide(L)'
;MKNSLAVALTMLTACACTQTMPLGEAKIHINQIGYYPGSAKEIVVENPAWDVFEVVDVASGKTVFTGKLDSPRAWEPAGTEPFA
;
A
#
# COMPACT_ATOMS: atom_id res chain seq x y z
N MET A 1 28.90 -2.31 -60.88
CA MET A 1 28.97 -3.75 -60.52
C MET A 1 28.72 -3.89 -59.02
N LYS A 2 27.64 -4.60 -58.65
CA LYS A 2 27.43 -5.36 -57.39
C LYS A 2 27.34 -4.50 -56.10
N ASN A 3 26.12 -4.12 -55.70
CA ASN A 3 25.29 -4.80 -54.68
C ASN A 3 25.90 -4.75 -53.28
N SER A 4 25.23 -4.08 -52.35
CA SER A 4 24.97 -4.68 -51.03
C SER A 4 23.76 -4.03 -50.39
N LEU A 5 22.68 -4.80 -50.41
CA LEU A 5 21.39 -4.57 -49.77
C LEU A 5 21.60 -4.76 -48.27
N ALA A 6 21.59 -3.68 -47.48
CA ALA A 6 21.63 -3.78 -46.02
C ALA A 6 20.22 -4.13 -45.52
N VAL A 7 20.01 -5.40 -45.20
CA VAL A 7 18.81 -5.92 -44.56
C VAL A 7 18.70 -5.29 -43.17
N ALA A 8 17.78 -4.35 -43.01
CA ALA A 8 17.44 -3.78 -41.71
C ALA A 8 16.66 -4.82 -40.89
N LEU A 9 17.36 -5.51 -39.99
CA LEU A 9 16.79 -6.41 -38.99
C LEU A 9 16.11 -5.56 -37.91
N THR A 10 14.81 -5.29 -38.08
CA THR A 10 14.00 -4.57 -37.09
C THR A 10 13.78 -5.46 -35.87
N MET A 11 14.46 -5.14 -34.76
CA MET A 11 14.24 -5.78 -33.46
C MET A 11 12.81 -5.51 -33.00
N LEU A 12 12.05 -6.60 -32.87
CA LEU A 12 10.73 -6.63 -32.27
C LEU A 12 10.89 -6.54 -30.75
N THR A 13 10.94 -5.32 -30.20
CA THR A 13 10.97 -5.09 -28.76
C THR A 13 9.60 -5.42 -28.18
N ALA A 14 9.45 -6.63 -27.65
CA ALA A 14 8.27 -7.07 -26.93
C ALA A 14 8.08 -6.19 -25.69
N CYS A 15 7.01 -5.40 -25.69
CA CYS A 15 6.57 -4.63 -24.54
C CYS A 15 6.09 -5.62 -23.47
N ALA A 16 6.97 -5.99 -22.55
CA ALA A 16 6.59 -6.76 -21.37
C ALA A 16 5.73 -5.86 -20.48
N CYS A 17 4.42 -6.02 -20.57
CA CYS A 17 3.48 -5.38 -19.66
C CYS A 17 3.63 -6.06 -18.30
N THR A 18 4.46 -5.50 -17.41
CA THR A 18 4.59 -5.97 -16.03
C THR A 18 3.27 -5.66 -15.32
N GLN A 19 2.45 -6.69 -15.13
CA GLN A 19 1.24 -6.57 -14.31
C GLN A 19 1.66 -6.52 -12.85
N THR A 20 1.78 -5.32 -12.29
CA THR A 20 1.84 -5.13 -10.85
C THR A 20 0.50 -5.59 -10.29
N MET A 21 0.48 -6.72 -9.58
CA MET A 21 -0.71 -7.08 -8.81
C MET A 21 -0.93 -5.97 -7.77
N PRO A 22 -2.15 -5.45 -7.62
CA PRO A 22 -2.42 -4.50 -6.55
C PRO A 22 -2.08 -5.20 -5.24
N LEU A 23 -1.16 -4.61 -4.46
CA LEU A 23 -1.06 -4.96 -3.05
C LEU A 23 -2.48 -4.83 -2.48
N GLY A 24 -2.94 -5.84 -1.74
CA GLY A 24 -4.26 -5.80 -1.11
C GLY A 24 -4.45 -4.47 -0.40
N GLU A 25 -5.58 -3.81 -0.64
CA GLU A 25 -5.84 -2.49 -0.08
C GLU A 25 -5.80 -2.59 1.46
N ALA A 26 -4.95 -1.78 2.08
CA ALA A 26 -4.82 -1.80 3.53
C ALA A 26 -6.16 -1.43 4.18
N LYS A 27 -6.58 -2.21 5.16
CA LYS A 27 -7.83 -1.94 5.89
C LYS A 27 -7.52 -1.28 7.21
N ILE A 28 -8.19 -0.16 7.48
CA ILE A 28 -8.01 0.62 8.71
C ILE A 28 -9.23 0.38 9.59
N HIS A 29 -9.02 -0.25 10.74
CA HIS A 29 -10.04 -0.57 11.72
C HIS A 29 -9.97 0.43 12.87
N ILE A 30 -11.05 1.20 13.05
CA ILE A 30 -11.21 2.22 14.08
C ILE A 30 -12.54 2.04 14.82
N ASN A 31 -12.67 2.66 15.99
CA ASN A 31 -13.99 2.96 16.54
C ASN A 31 -14.69 4.00 15.64
N GLN A 32 -15.79 3.59 15.00
CA GLN A 32 -16.53 4.41 14.05
C GLN A 32 -17.42 5.49 14.68
N ILE A 33 -17.59 5.48 16.01
CA ILE A 33 -18.30 6.55 16.74
C ILE A 33 -17.31 7.65 17.11
N GLY A 34 -16.15 7.27 17.64
CA GLY A 34 -15.08 8.19 18.00
C GLY A 34 -14.37 7.83 19.30
N TYR A 35 -13.68 8.82 19.88
CA TYR A 35 -12.81 8.66 21.04
C TYR A 35 -12.93 9.88 21.96
N TYR A 36 -12.78 9.67 23.26
CA TYR A 36 -12.73 10.78 24.21
C TYR A 36 -11.40 11.56 24.11
N PRO A 37 -11.41 12.88 24.42
CA PRO A 37 -10.19 13.63 24.63
C PRO A 37 -9.37 13.04 25.79
N GLY A 38 -8.04 13.03 25.66
CA GLY A 38 -7.13 12.52 26.70
C GLY A 38 -7.09 11.00 26.89
N SER A 39 -7.99 10.24 26.26
CA SER A 39 -7.94 8.77 26.30
C SER A 39 -6.97 8.20 25.26
N ALA A 40 -6.49 6.98 25.52
CA ALA A 40 -5.82 6.17 24.52
C ALA A 40 -6.72 5.94 23.29
N LYS A 41 -6.11 5.85 22.11
CA LYS A 41 -6.74 5.60 20.82
C LYS A 41 -5.95 4.49 20.14
N GLU A 42 -6.57 3.33 19.98
CA GLU A 42 -5.96 2.18 19.34
C GLU A 42 -6.63 1.94 17.99
N ILE A 43 -5.81 1.71 16.97
CA ILE A 43 -6.21 1.54 15.58
C ILE A 43 -5.45 0.32 15.06
N VAL A 44 -6.15 -0.56 14.36
CA VAL A 44 -5.56 -1.75 13.73
C VAL A 44 -5.51 -1.53 12.22
N VAL A 45 -4.38 -1.83 11.61
CA VAL A 45 -4.20 -1.75 10.16
C VAL A 45 -3.83 -3.13 9.63
N GLU A 46 -4.63 -3.65 8.71
CA GLU A 46 -4.36 -4.93 8.04
C GLU A 46 -3.60 -4.68 6.73
N ASN A 47 -2.58 -5.51 6.45
CA ASN A 47 -1.78 -5.50 5.23
C ASN A 47 -1.25 -4.10 4.82
N PRO A 48 -0.64 -3.31 5.74
CA PRO A 48 -0.11 -2.00 5.36
C PRO A 48 1.07 -2.15 4.39
N ALA A 49 1.08 -1.35 3.33
CA ALA A 49 2.22 -1.22 2.41
C ALA A 49 3.22 -0.12 2.87
N TRP A 50 3.01 0.43 4.06
CA TRP A 50 3.70 1.60 4.62
C TRP A 50 3.93 1.43 6.12
N ASP A 51 4.84 2.23 6.67
CA ASP A 51 5.20 2.24 8.10
C ASP A 51 4.85 3.57 8.80
N VAL A 52 4.27 4.52 8.06
CA VAL A 52 3.86 5.85 8.55
C VAL A 52 2.36 6.03 8.33
N PHE A 53 1.68 6.72 9.25
CA PHE A 53 0.28 7.11 9.10
C PHE A 53 0.08 8.60 9.42
N GLU A 54 -1.03 9.14 8.91
CA GLU A 54 -1.45 10.51 9.14
C GLU A 54 -2.86 10.55 9.71
N VAL A 55 -3.11 11.49 10.63
CA VAL A 55 -4.46 11.90 11.02
C VAL A 55 -4.75 13.21 10.33
N VAL A 56 -5.82 13.23 9.54
CA VAL A 56 -6.22 14.38 8.72
C VAL A 56 -7.49 14.97 9.31
N ASP A 57 -7.49 16.28 9.55
CA ASP A 57 -8.71 17.01 9.86
C ASP A 57 -9.59 17.08 8.61
N VAL A 58 -10.81 16.56 8.69
CA VAL A 58 -11.70 16.43 7.52
C VAL A 58 -12.15 17.80 6.99
N ALA A 59 -12.34 18.79 7.86
CA ALA A 59 -12.86 20.10 7.46
C ALA A 59 -11.82 20.89 6.64
N SER A 60 -10.55 20.85 7.05
CA SER A 60 -9.46 21.59 6.41
C SER A 60 -8.64 20.75 5.43
N GLY A 61 -8.73 19.43 5.49
CA GLY A 61 -7.87 18.50 4.75
C GLY A 61 -6.41 18.50 5.23
N LYS A 62 -6.12 19.15 6.37
CA LYS A 62 -4.75 19.29 6.88
C LYS A 62 -4.37 18.08 7.73
N THR A 63 -3.16 17.58 7.53
CA THR A 63 -2.52 16.64 8.46
C THR A 63 -2.30 17.31 9.82
N VAL A 64 -2.99 16.80 10.84
CA VAL A 64 -2.90 17.29 12.23
C VAL A 64 -2.01 16.43 13.12
N PHE A 65 -1.67 15.22 12.66
CA PHE A 65 -0.73 14.33 13.32
C PHE A 65 -0.09 13.37 12.31
N THR A 66 1.18 13.05 12.51
CA THR A 66 1.90 12.00 11.77
C THR A 66 2.53 11.05 12.77
N GLY A 67 2.35 9.75 12.56
CA GLY A 67 2.88 8.70 13.44
C GLY A 67 3.47 7.55 12.65
N LYS A 68 4.14 6.63 13.36
CA LYS A 68 4.64 5.38 12.79
C LYS A 68 3.77 4.22 13.23
N LEU A 69 3.61 3.23 12.35
CA LEU A 69 3.04 1.95 12.72
C LEU A 69 4.05 1.17 13.57
N ASP A 70 3.53 0.45 14.55
CA ASP A 70 4.32 -0.54 15.28
C ASP A 70 4.65 -1.74 14.39
N SER A 71 5.55 -2.59 14.87
CA SER A 71 5.79 -3.89 14.24
C SER A 71 4.49 -4.70 14.10
N PRO A 72 4.30 -5.42 12.97
CA PRO A 72 3.14 -6.26 12.77
C PRO A 72 2.95 -7.27 13.91
N ARG A 73 1.69 -7.52 14.26
CA ARG A 73 1.29 -8.51 15.28
C ARG A 73 0.25 -9.44 14.70
N ALA A 74 0.31 -10.72 15.07
CA ALA A 74 -0.74 -11.67 14.76
C ALA A 74 -1.94 -11.46 15.70
N TRP A 75 -3.14 -11.50 15.14
CA TRP A 75 -4.37 -11.53 15.92
C TRP A 75 -4.91 -12.97 15.88
N GLU A 76 -4.44 -13.79 16.81
CA GLU A 76 -4.80 -15.22 16.90
C GLU A 76 -6.33 -15.44 16.98
N PRO A 77 -7.11 -14.72 17.82
CA PRO A 77 -8.57 -14.84 17.81
C PRO A 77 -9.28 -14.51 16.49
N ALA A 78 -8.67 -13.72 15.61
CA ALA A 78 -9.25 -13.39 14.31
C ALA A 78 -9.04 -14.49 13.25
N GLY A 79 -8.28 -15.55 13.58
CA GLY A 79 -8.03 -16.69 12.71
C GLY A 79 -7.06 -16.39 11.55
N THR A 80 -6.32 -15.29 11.62
CA THR A 80 -5.40 -14.87 10.56
C THR A 80 -4.08 -15.64 10.66
N GLU A 81 -3.99 -16.79 10.00
CA GLU A 81 -2.70 -17.42 9.66
C GLU A 81 -1.89 -16.45 8.77
N PRO A 82 -0.57 -16.33 8.94
CA PRO A 82 0.25 -15.56 8.02
C PRO A 82 0.11 -16.19 6.62
N PHE A 83 -0.38 -15.41 5.65
CA PHE A 83 -0.54 -15.87 4.28
C PHE A 83 0.80 -16.44 3.77
N ALA A 84 0.82 -17.75 3.50
CA ALA A 84 1.93 -18.47 2.90
C ALA A 84 2.06 -18.15 1.39
#